data_AF-A0A7Z7BLG4-F1
#
_entry.id   AF-A0A7Z7BLG4-F1
#
_cell.length_a   1.000
_cell.length_b   1.000
_cell.length_c   1.000
_cell.angle_alpha   90.00
_cell.angle_beta   90.00
_cell.angle_gamma   90.00
#
_symmetry.space_group_name_H-M   'P 1'
#
loop_
_entity.id
_entity.type
_entity.pdbx_description
1 polymer ?
#
loop_
_entity_poly.entity_id
_entity_poly.type
_entity_poly.pdbx_seq_one_letter_code
_entity_poly.pdbx_strand_id
1 'polypeptide(L)'
;MIKNIAIAAFALVAATSVASANGLLSDSAPPVAKITENHGKPGDTAVSVSNPEVTYRVLKNGMVERTNSRFDTTTYVDPTAVLRDRNRR
;
A
#
# COMPACT_ATOMS: atom_id res chain seq x y z
N MET A 1 -11.61 -57.14 -13.62
CA MET A 1 -11.46 -55.78 -14.19
C MET A 1 -11.68 -54.77 -13.08
N ILE A 2 -10.61 -54.13 -12.58
CA ILE A 2 -10.73 -52.97 -11.68
C ILE A 2 -9.84 -51.89 -12.30
N LYS A 3 -10.46 -50.84 -12.83
CA LYS A 3 -9.78 -49.71 -13.46
C LYS A 3 -9.45 -48.70 -12.36
N ASN A 4 -8.18 -48.59 -12.00
CA ASN A 4 -7.69 -47.59 -11.07
C ASN A 4 -7.72 -46.21 -11.75
N ILE A 5 -8.66 -45.35 -11.36
CA ILE A 5 -8.71 -43.96 -11.81
C ILE A 5 -7.85 -43.14 -10.84
N ALA A 6 -6.59 -42.91 -11.21
CA ALA A 6 -5.73 -41.96 -10.52
C ALA A 6 -6.11 -40.55 -10.97
N ILE A 7 -6.73 -39.77 -10.08
CA ILE A 7 -7.05 -38.36 -10.32
C ILE A 7 -5.84 -37.54 -9.83
N ALA A 8 -5.00 -37.10 -10.77
CA ALA A 8 -3.92 -36.17 -10.47
C ALA A 8 -4.50 -34.77 -10.29
N ALA A 9 -4.56 -34.29 -9.05
CA ALA A 9 -4.91 -32.90 -8.74
C ALA A 9 -3.69 -32.01 -8.99
N PHE A 10 -3.71 -31.23 -10.06
CA PHE A 10 -2.73 -30.17 -10.29
C PHE A 10 -3.12 -28.95 -9.43
N ALA A 11 -2.33 -28.67 -8.38
CA ALA A 11 -2.45 -27.44 -7.62
C ALA A 11 -1.91 -26.28 -8.46
N LEU A 12 -2.81 -25.45 -9.00
CA LEU A 12 -2.44 -24.21 -9.66
C LEU A 12 -2.04 -23.19 -8.59
N VAL A 13 -0.74 -23.06 -8.33
CA VAL A 13 -0.22 -21.97 -7.49
C VAL A 13 -0.33 -20.69 -8.31
N ALA A 14 -1.37 -19.90 -8.06
CA ALA A 14 -1.46 -18.55 -8.57
C ALA A 14 -0.28 -17.76 -7.96
N ALA A 15 0.77 -17.53 -8.76
CA ALA A 15 1.87 -16.67 -8.38
C ALA A 15 1.35 -15.23 -8.31
N THR A 16 0.86 -14.83 -7.13
CA THR A 16 0.55 -13.42 -6.87
C THR A 16 1.87 -12.67 -6.80
N SER A 17 2.15 -11.81 -7.77
CA SER A 17 3.30 -10.91 -7.74
C SER A 17 3.22 -10.03 -6.50
N VAL A 18 4.01 -10.35 -5.47
CA VAL A 18 4.20 -9.48 -4.31
C VAL A 18 5.07 -8.31 -4.73
N ALA A 19 4.46 -7.28 -5.32
CA ALA A 19 5.12 -6.00 -5.53
C ALA A 19 5.54 -5.46 -4.16
N SER A 20 6.80 -5.67 -3.81
CA SER A 20 7.35 -5.36 -2.51
C SER A 20 8.20 -4.10 -2.65
N ALA A 21 7.64 -2.95 -2.26
CA ALA A 21 8.41 -1.73 -2.10
C ALA A 21 9.31 -1.88 -0.87
N ASN A 22 10.53 -2.36 -1.08
CA ASN A 22 11.53 -2.63 -0.04
C ASN A 22 12.82 -1.80 -0.25
N GLY A 23 12.84 -0.91 -1.24
CA GLY A 23 14.01 -0.11 -1.60
C GLY A 23 13.98 1.27 -0.98
N LEU A 24 15.14 1.93 -0.96
CA LEU A 24 15.22 3.37 -0.73
C LEU A 24 14.35 4.08 -1.76
N LEU A 25 13.40 4.89 -1.31
CA LEU A 25 12.55 5.65 -2.20
C LEU A 25 13.39 6.70 -2.90
N SER A 26 13.37 6.72 -4.23
CA SER A 26 14.12 7.70 -5.03
C SER A 26 13.74 9.12 -4.63
N ASP A 27 14.70 10.04 -4.64
CA ASP A 27 14.41 11.48 -4.45
C ASP A 27 13.43 12.02 -5.50
N SER A 28 13.39 11.41 -6.68
CA SER A 28 12.46 11.73 -7.76
C SER A 28 11.08 11.06 -7.61
N ALA A 29 10.84 10.33 -6.52
CA ALA A 29 9.57 9.64 -6.33
C ALA A 29 8.39 10.64 -6.21
N PRO A 30 7.20 10.26 -6.69
CA PRO A 30 6.01 11.08 -6.56
C PRO A 30 5.71 11.43 -5.10
N PRO A 31 5.21 12.64 -4.80
CA PRO A 31 4.88 13.06 -3.43
C PRO A 31 3.93 12.10 -2.71
N VAL A 32 2.93 11.54 -3.41
CA VAL A 32 2.02 10.54 -2.83
C VAL A 32 2.77 9.30 -2.35
N ALA A 33 3.70 8.78 -3.16
CA ALA A 33 4.49 7.60 -2.82
C ALA A 33 5.36 7.88 -1.58
N LYS A 34 5.98 9.06 -1.51
CA LYS A 34 6.73 9.51 -0.34
C LYS A 34 5.88 9.51 0.92
N ILE A 35 4.67 10.08 0.85
CA ILE A 35 3.74 10.12 1.98
C ILE A 35 3.31 8.71 2.40
N THR A 36 2.90 7.86 1.47
CA THR A 36 2.38 6.53 1.77
C THR A 36 3.44 5.56 2.27
N GLU A 37 4.70 5.73 1.86
CA GLU A 37 5.82 4.88 2.26
C GLU A 37 6.59 5.43 3.48
N ASN A 38 5.97 6.31 4.29
CA ASN A 38 6.58 6.87 5.51
C ASN A 38 7.83 7.76 5.27
N HIS A 39 7.96 8.38 4.09
CA HIS A 39 9.02 9.33 3.76
C HIS A 39 8.53 10.79 3.71
N GLY A 40 7.24 11.03 3.91
CA GLY A 40 6.65 12.37 3.99
C GLY A 40 6.97 13.06 5.32
N LYS A 41 7.06 14.39 5.29
CA LYS A 41 7.26 15.24 6.47
C LYS A 41 5.93 15.82 6.95
N PRO A 42 5.76 16.12 8.25
CA PRO A 42 4.57 16.79 8.74
C PRO A 42 4.24 18.07 7.96
N GLY A 43 3.00 18.18 7.49
CA GLY A 43 2.55 19.29 6.65
C GLY A 43 2.64 19.01 5.14
N ASP A 44 3.34 17.96 4.71
CA ASP A 44 3.36 17.57 3.30
C ASP A 44 1.96 17.19 2.82
N THR A 45 1.62 17.62 1.61
CA THR A 45 0.36 17.29 0.94
C THR A 45 0.62 16.74 -0.45
N ALA A 46 -0.28 15.87 -0.92
CA ALA A 46 -0.24 15.37 -2.28
C ALA A 46 -1.64 15.04 -2.79
N VAL A 47 -1.82 15.12 -4.10
CA VAL A 47 -3.06 14.72 -4.79
C VAL A 47 -2.76 13.47 -5.60
N SER A 48 -3.68 12.49 -5.57
CA SER A 48 -3.53 11.29 -6.38
C SER A 48 -3.69 11.62 -7.86
N VAL A 49 -2.70 11.23 -8.66
CA VAL A 49 -2.72 11.41 -10.12
C VAL A 49 -3.80 10.52 -10.77
N SER A 50 -4.00 9.31 -10.25
CA SER A 50 -5.01 8.37 -10.74
C SER A 50 -6.43 8.70 -10.30
N ASN A 51 -6.58 9.42 -9.18
CA ASN A 51 -7.87 9.89 -8.70
C ASN A 51 -7.73 11.28 -8.05
N PRO A 52 -7.95 12.37 -8.81
CA PRO A 52 -7.73 13.73 -8.33
C PRO A 52 -8.69 14.16 -7.20
N GLU A 53 -9.74 13.39 -6.93
CA GLU A 53 -10.65 13.60 -5.79
C GLU A 53 -10.04 13.12 -4.47
N VAL A 54 -8.93 12.36 -4.53
CA VAL A 54 -8.21 11.84 -3.37
C VAL A 54 -6.99 12.67 -3.06
N THR A 55 -6.94 13.21 -1.86
CA THR A 55 -5.82 14.00 -1.33
C THR A 55 -5.23 13.34 -0.09
N TYR A 56 -3.94 13.59 0.12
CA TYR A 56 -3.16 13.08 1.24
C TYR A 56 -2.51 14.26 1.97
N ARG A 57 -2.43 14.16 3.30
CA ARG A 57 -1.77 15.13 4.17
C ARG A 57 -1.09 14.43 5.33
N VAL A 58 0.17 14.74 5.56
CA VAL A 58 0.90 14.26 6.74
C VAL A 58 0.57 15.15 7.93
N LEU A 59 0.03 14.56 8.98
CA LEU A 59 -0.31 15.23 10.23
C LEU A 59 0.94 15.46 11.09
N LYS A 60 0.83 16.35 12.09
CA LYS A 60 1.93 16.66 13.03
C LYS A 60 2.45 15.44 13.79
N ASN A 61 1.58 14.45 14.03
CA ASN A 61 1.91 13.21 14.72
C ASN A 61 2.47 12.11 13.78
N GLY A 62 2.73 12.42 12.51
CA GLY A 62 3.25 11.46 11.52
C GLY A 62 2.18 10.56 10.89
N MET A 63 0.93 10.64 11.33
CA MET A 63 -0.18 9.96 10.66
C MET A 63 -0.47 10.60 9.30
N VAL A 64 -0.98 9.82 8.36
CA VAL A 64 -1.41 10.30 7.05
C VAL A 64 -2.92 10.39 7.04
N GLU A 65 -3.44 11.60 6.86
CA GLU A 65 -4.83 11.83 6.51
C GLU A 65 -5.02 11.64 5.01
N ARG A 66 -5.98 10.81 4.62
CA ARG A 66 -6.42 10.62 3.24
C ARG A 66 -7.88 11.02 3.14
N THR A 67 -8.16 12.00 2.29
CA THR A 67 -9.52 12.52 2.06
C THR A 67 -9.95 12.21 0.64
N ASN A 68 -11.20 11.78 0.46
CA ASN A 68 -11.83 11.60 -0.84
C ASN A 68 -13.07 12.50 -0.90
N SER A 69 -12.99 13.57 -1.69
CA SER A 69 -14.02 14.60 -1.77
C SER A 69 -15.31 14.12 -2.45
N ARG A 70 -15.23 13.13 -3.35
CA ARG A 70 -16.41 12.60 -4.03
C ARG A 70 -17.37 11.87 -3.10
N PHE A 71 -16.83 11.20 -2.09
CA PHE A 71 -17.61 10.43 -1.13
C PHE A 71 -17.65 11.08 0.25
N ASP A 72 -17.06 12.27 0.41
CA ASP A 72 -16.92 12.98 1.69
C ASP A 72 -16.37 12.08 2.80
N THR A 73 -15.30 11.36 2.48
CA THR A 73 -14.68 10.41 3.42
C THR A 73 -13.26 10.85 3.77
N THR A 74 -12.93 10.71 5.05
CA THR A 74 -11.57 10.91 5.57
C THR A 74 -11.14 9.68 6.35
N THR A 75 -9.93 9.22 6.06
CA THR A 75 -9.32 8.06 6.70
C THR A 75 -7.93 8.42 7.20
N TYR A 76 -7.52 7.84 8.34
CA TYR A 76 -6.22 8.06 8.93
C TYR A 76 -5.40 6.77 8.86
N VAL A 77 -4.21 6.86 8.28
CA VAL A 77 -3.31 5.73 8.06
C VAL A 77 -2.03 5.97 8.87
N ASP A 78 -1.59 4.96 9.61
CA ASP A 78 -0.26 4.91 10.22
C ASP A 78 0.71 4.28 9.21
N PRO A 79 1.56 5.05 8.51
CA PRO A 79 2.48 4.50 7.53
C PRO A 79 3.60 3.66 8.19
N THR A 80 3.81 3.78 9.51
CA THR A 80 4.78 2.95 10.25
C THR A 80 4.26 1.56 10.59
N ALA A 81 2.95 1.33 10.53
CA ALA A 81 2.35 0.05 10.85
C ALA A 81 2.90 -1.09 9.98
N VAL A 82 3.18 -0.81 8.70
CA VAL A 82 3.79 -1.77 7.77
C VAL A 82 5.21 -2.14 8.18
N LEU A 83 6.00 -1.16 8.65
CA LEU A 83 7.36 -1.41 9.15
C LEU A 83 7.33 -2.26 10.43
N ARG A 84 6.36 -2.01 11.31
CA ARG A 84 6.18 -2.77 12.56
C ARG A 84 5.77 -4.22 12.30
N ASP A 85 4.90 -4.48 11.32
CA ASP A 85 4.51 -5.85 10.97
C ASP A 85 5.70 -6.66 10.44
N ARG A 86 6.60 -6.04 9.66
CA ARG A 86 7.80 -6.70 9.14
C ARG A 86 8.79 -7.09 10.25
N ASN A 87 9.03 -6.22 11.23
CA ASN A 87 9.97 -6.52 12.31
C ASN A 87 9.46 -7.60 13.30
N ARG A 88 8.19 -7.99 13.20
CA ARG A 88 7.58 -9.03 14.04
C ARG A 88 7.56 -10.42 13.39
N ARG A 89 7.92 -10.53 12.11
CA ARG A 89 8.02 -11.79 11.37
C ARG A 89 9.47 -12.20 11.22
#